data_AF-A0A800JZT1-F1
#
_entry.id   AF-A0A800JZT1-F1
#
_cell.length_a   1.000
_cell.length_b   1.000
_cell.length_c   1.000
_cell.angle_alpha   90.00
_cell.angle_beta   90.00
_cell.angle_gamma   90.00
#
_symmetry.space_group_name_H-M   'P 1'
#
loop_
_entity.id
_entity.type
_entity.pdbx_description
1 polymer ?
#
loop_
_entity_poly.entity_id
_entity_poly.type
_entity_poly.pdbx_seq_one_letter_code
_entity_poly.pdbx_strand_id
1 'polypeptide(L)' 'RDGSDEGLETYSDTALARVWKAIRFSWWMTTVLHKFPDQGGFADRLQIAELEYLASSEAARVSLAENYVGLPF' A
#
# COMPACT_ATOMS: atom_id res chain seq x y z
N ARG A 1 -14.57 -3.55 -34.08
CA ARG A 1 -14.98 -3.81 -32.68
C ARG A 1 -15.63 -5.17 -32.73
N ASP A 2 -14.88 -6.21 -32.37
CA ASP A 2 -15.04 -7.53 -32.98
C ASP A 2 -15.89 -8.47 -32.10
N GLY A 3 -16.67 -7.88 -31.17
CA GLY A 3 -17.54 -8.61 -30.26
C GLY A 3 -16.81 -9.55 -29.28
N SER A 4 -15.49 -9.38 -29.07
CA SER A 4 -14.72 -10.23 -28.16
C SER A 4 -15.02 -9.94 -26.70
N ASP A 5 -15.29 -11.01 -25.93
CA ASP A 5 -15.53 -11.00 -24.48
C ASP A 5 -14.25 -11.12 -23.64
N GLU A 6 -13.07 -11.22 -24.27
CA GLU A 6 -11.78 -11.43 -23.59
C GLU A 6 -11.49 -10.40 -22.47
N GLY A 7 -11.89 -9.14 -22.69
CA GLY A 7 -11.74 -8.09 -21.67
C GLY A 7 -12.65 -8.27 -20.46
N LEU A 8 -13.80 -8.93 -20.61
CA LEU A 8 -14.70 -9.25 -19.49
C LEU A 8 -14.18 -10.45 -18.70
N GLU A 9 -13.68 -11.47 -19.39
CA GLU A 9 -13.11 -12.68 -18.76
C GLU A 9 -11.89 -12.34 -17.89
N THR A 10 -11.02 -11.43 -18.36
CA THR A 10 -9.79 -11.03 -17.65
C THR A 10 -9.95 -9.82 -16.71
N TYR A 11 -11.16 -9.23 -16.65
CA TYR A 11 -11.41 -8.00 -15.93
C TYR A 11 -11.03 -8.09 -14.46
N SER A 12 -11.54 -9.12 -13.77
CA SER A 12 -11.39 -9.27 -12.33
C SER A 12 -9.92 -9.42 -11.95
N ASP A 13 -9.16 -10.24 -12.67
CA ASP A 13 -7.74 -10.45 -12.39
C ASP A 13 -6.95 -9.15 -12.57
N THR A 14 -7.21 -8.43 -13.67
CA THR A 14 -6.57 -7.15 -13.96
C THR A 14 -6.89 -6.10 -12.90
N ALA A 15 -8.16 -5.95 -12.55
CA ALA A 15 -8.61 -4.98 -11.54
C ALA A 15 -8.08 -5.32 -10.15
N LEU A 16 -8.16 -6.58 -9.73
CA LEU A 16 -7.75 -7.02 -8.40
C LEU A 16 -6.24 -6.88 -8.19
N ALA A 17 -5.43 -7.08 -9.23
CA ALA A 17 -3.98 -6.85 -9.16
C ALA A 17 -3.63 -5.41 -8.72
N ARG A 18 -4.41 -4.41 -9.13
CA ARG A 18 -4.25 -3.02 -8.71
C ARG A 18 -4.90 -2.76 -7.35
N VAL A 19 -6.11 -3.25 -7.12
CA VAL A 19 -6.87 -3.04 -5.89
C VAL A 19 -6.10 -3.54 -4.67
N TRP A 20 -5.50 -4.72 -4.74
CA TRP A 20 -4.73 -5.26 -3.62
C TRP A 20 -3.48 -4.44 -3.27
N LYS A 21 -2.81 -3.84 -4.27
CA LYS A 21 -1.67 -2.94 -4.02
C LYS A 21 -2.11 -1.68 -3.27
N ALA A 22 -3.26 -1.12 -3.65
CA ALA A 22 -3.86 0.03 -2.97
C ALA A 22 -4.30 -0.32 -1.54
N ILE A 23 -4.96 -1.48 -1.34
CA ILE A 23 -5.37 -1.95 -0.01
C ILE A 23 -4.15 -2.12 0.91
N ARG A 24 -3.10 -2.79 0.42
CA ARG A 24 -1.84 -2.99 1.17
C ARG A 24 -1.25 -1.64 1.62
N PHE A 25 -1.19 -0.67 0.70
CA PHE A 25 -0.65 0.65 1.01
C PHE A 25 -1.50 1.40 2.05
N SER A 26 -2.82 1.44 1.86
CA SER A 26 -3.74 2.08 2.80
C SER A 26 -3.70 1.45 4.19
N TRP A 27 -3.65 0.12 4.26
CA TRP A 27 -3.49 -0.60 5.52
C TRP A 27 -2.17 -0.23 6.21
N TRP A 28 -1.05 -0.28 5.49
CA TRP A 28 0.26 0.07 6.04
C TRP A 28 0.30 1.51 6.55
N MET A 29 -0.20 2.49 5.79
CA MET A 29 -0.31 3.89 6.23
C MET A 29 -1.14 4.02 7.51
N THR A 30 -2.24 3.28 7.60
CA THR A 30 -3.10 3.29 8.79
C THR A 30 -2.33 2.77 10.01
N THR A 31 -1.63 1.64 9.87
CA THR A 31 -0.84 1.02 10.94
C THR A 31 0.33 1.90 11.39
N VAL A 32 1.01 2.59 10.46
CA VAL A 32 2.16 3.43 10.79
C VAL A 32 1.77 4.76 11.43
N LEU A 33 0.61 5.32 11.06
CA LEU A 33 0.22 6.68 11.49
C LEU A 33 -0.77 6.75 12.64
N HIS A 34 -1.45 5.65 13.00
CA HIS A 34 -2.43 5.64 14.08
C HIS A 34 -1.92 4.92 15.32
N LYS A 35 -2.33 5.41 16.49
CA LYS A 35 -2.18 4.69 17.77
C LYS A 35 -3.40 3.80 17.99
N PHE A 36 -3.14 2.53 18.26
CA PHE A 36 -4.20 1.57 18.62
C PHE A 36 -4.04 1.20 20.09
N PRO A 37 -5.14 1.13 20.85
CA PRO A 37 -5.10 0.99 22.30
C PRO A 37 -4.48 -0.35 22.78
N ASP A 38 -4.57 -1.41 21.98
CA ASP A 38 -4.25 -2.78 22.42
C ASP A 38 -2.94 -3.36 21.82
N GLN A 39 -2.11 -2.54 21.17
CA GLN A 39 -0.91 -3.02 20.45
C GLN A 39 0.30 -3.30 21.38
N GLY A 40 0.31 -2.72 22.59
CA GLY A 40 1.41 -2.87 23.56
C GLY A 40 2.73 -2.22 23.14
N GLY A 41 3.70 -2.19 24.06
CA GLY A 41 4.94 -1.42 23.88
C GLY A 41 5.89 -1.92 22.77
N PHE A 42 5.80 -3.20 22.36
CA PHE A 42 6.61 -3.72 21.25
C PHE A 42 6.20 -3.11 19.91
N ALA A 43 4.90 -3.12 19.62
CA ALA A 43 4.37 -2.58 18.37
C ALA A 43 4.59 -1.07 18.27
N ASP A 44 4.53 -0.34 19.39
CA ASP A 44 4.89 1.08 19.43
C ASP A 44 6.34 1.32 19.00
N ARG A 45 7.29 0.49 19.46
CA ARG A 45 8.69 0.60 19.04
C ARG A 45 8.88 0.28 17.57
N LEU A 46 8.16 -0.71 17.05
CA LEU A 46 8.20 -1.05 15.63
C LEU A 46 7.64 0.08 14.76
N GLN A 47 6.54 0.72 15.19
CA GLN A 47 5.98 1.89 14.51
C GLN A 47 6.97 3.05 14.45
N ILE A 48 7.67 3.33 15.55
CA ILE A 48 8.70 4.38 15.59
C ILE A 48 9.85 4.04 14.64
N ALA A 49 10.35 2.80 14.68
CA ALA A 49 11.44 2.35 13.81
C ALA A 49 11.07 2.47 12.32
N GLU A 50 9.82 2.16 11.94
CA GLU A 50 9.34 2.33 10.57
C GLU A 50 9.31 3.81 10.14
N LEU A 51 8.85 4.71 11.02
CA LEU A 51 8.84 6.15 10.77
C LEU A 51 10.27 6.71 10.65
N GLU A 52 11.20 6.26 11.48
CA GLU A 52 12.62 6.65 11.40
C GLU A 52 13.26 6.15 10.11
N TYR A 53 12.94 4.94 9.68
CA TYR A 53 13.40 4.40 8.39
C TYR A 53 12.86 5.22 7.22
N LEU A 54 11.56 5.56 7.21
CA LEU A 54 10.98 6.46 6.21
C LEU A 54 11.66 7.84 6.19
N ALA A 55 11.93 8.41 7.37
CA ALA A 55 12.55 9.72 7.48
C ALA A 55 14.00 9.74 7.00
N SER A 56 14.74 8.65 7.16
CA SER A 56 16.17 8.57 6.85
C SER A 56 16.47 7.99 5.46
N SER A 57 15.67 7.05 4.97
CA SER A 57 15.93 6.33 3.71
C SER A 57 15.25 6.97 2.51
N GLU A 58 16.04 7.37 1.50
CA GLU A 58 15.52 7.86 0.23
C GLU A 58 14.68 6.79 -0.50
N ALA A 59 15.16 5.55 -0.54
CA ALA A 59 14.43 4.44 -1.17
C ALA A 59 13.05 4.21 -0.54
N ALA A 60 12.95 4.36 0.79
CA ALA A 60 11.67 4.25 1.49
C ALA A 60 10.73 5.41 1.13
N ARG A 61 11.24 6.64 1.04
CA ARG A 61 10.46 7.81 0.60
C ARG A 61 9.99 7.70 -0.84
N VAL A 62 10.82 7.17 -1.73
CA VAL A 62 10.44 6.91 -3.13
C VAL A 62 9.30 5.89 -3.19
N SER A 63 9.43 4.77 -2.48
CA SER A 63 8.37 3.75 -2.40
C SER A 63 7.05 4.33 -1.85
N LEU A 64 7.13 5.15 -0.78
CA LEU A 64 5.97 5.89 -0.27
C LEU A 64 5.33 6.77 -1.36
N ALA A 65 6.14 7.59 -2.04
CA ALA A 65 5.67 8.51 -3.06
C ALA A 65 5.00 7.79 -4.24
N GLU A 66 5.61 6.73 -4.77
CA GLU A 66 5.06 5.92 -5.86
C GLU A 66 3.68 5.34 -5.53
N ASN A 67 3.51 4.85 -4.30
CA ASN A 67 2.22 4.34 -3.85
C ASN A 67 1.21 5.46 -3.59
N TYR A 68 1.66 6.63 -3.10
CA TYR A 68 0.78 7.75 -2.77
C TYR A 68 0.23 8.48 -4.00
N VAL A 69 1.03 8.65 -5.06
CA VAL A 69 0.58 9.26 -6.33
C VAL A 69 -0.26 8.30 -7.18
N GLY A 70 -0.24 7.01 -6.86
CA GLY A 70 -0.96 5.96 -7.54
C GLY A 70 -0.11 5.24 -8.60
N LEU A 71 -0.22 3.92 -8.62
CA LEU A 71 0.53 3.07 -9.55
C LEU A 71 0.00 3.17 -10.99
N PRO A 72 0.82 2.83 -12.01
CA PRO A 72 0.40 2.78 -13.41
C PRO A 72 -0.79 1.82 -13.65
N PHE A 73 -1.58 2.09 -14.71
CA PHE A 73 -2.66 1.22 -15.20
C PHE A 73 -2.14 0.18 -16.17
#